data_AF-A0A1B6II83-F1
#
_entry.id   AF-A0A1B6II83-F1
#
_cell.length_a   1.000
_cell.length_b   1.000
_cell.length_c   1.000
_cell.angle_alpha   90.00
_cell.angle_beta   90.00
_cell.angle_gamma   90.00
#
_symmetry.space_group_name_H-M   'P 1'
#
loop_
_entity.id
_entity.type
_entity.pdbx_description
1 polymer ?
#
loop_
_entity_poly.entity_id
_entity_poly.type
_entity_poly.pdbx_seq_one_letter_code
_entity_poly.pdbx_strand_id
1 'polypeptide(L)'
;MLSFGNVQDKFFNMDKEQIVILAGVTLCALSIGAFIFWGPNPRPRRRGAIVGLQNLGFTCFLNTLLQSLASCVLFMDWLESCRDQGRVASTLHYLLKVLSSERSKLPESVEDPLDPTELIVALLEHGWSFASGEQDAHELYHLLMTTLEEEAHKAIPVDGGLLDSLEPQPEEKMLPESPGDMSENSHVQSNHVLNQPSGDSMEQTPSHSSETPCPSEFRMVIKYEDVFTRKAMPKYDCNRNYQASPFCGLLTSQLQCVTCGFKSVLKYDKFDSLSLHMPEEERLRYTLTELLENFTRTEAVTGVACDGCNKDRDPDLPAVTATSLKSVSIGKLPKSLCFHVHRMSMGKNGDPYKRREYVLFPEFLVMDRYT
;
A
#
# COMPACT_ATOMS: atom_id res chain seq x y z
N MET A 1 67.76 -23.53 -1.06
CA MET A 1 68.52 -22.35 -1.54
C MET A 1 67.90 -21.93 -2.87
N LEU A 2 66.85 -21.11 -2.83
CA LEU A 2 66.24 -20.54 -4.03
C LEU A 2 66.91 -19.19 -4.29
N SER A 3 67.40 -19.04 -5.52
CA SER A 3 68.27 -17.96 -5.98
C SER A 3 67.61 -16.59 -5.85
N PHE A 4 68.22 -15.72 -5.03
CA PHE A 4 67.90 -14.29 -4.93
C PHE A 4 68.35 -13.48 -6.17
N GLY A 5 68.92 -14.11 -7.21
CA GLY A 5 69.49 -13.42 -8.37
C GLY A 5 68.49 -12.85 -9.38
N ASN A 6 67.24 -13.35 -9.44
CA ASN A 6 66.31 -12.99 -10.53
C ASN A 6 65.46 -11.71 -10.29
N VAL A 7 65.54 -11.10 -9.11
CA VAL A 7 64.79 -9.86 -8.80
C VAL A 7 65.63 -8.61 -9.09
N GLN A 8 66.96 -8.70 -8.92
CA GLN A 8 67.88 -7.58 -9.14
C GLN A 8 68.01 -7.21 -10.63
N ASP A 9 68.04 -8.20 -11.52
CA ASP A 9 68.21 -7.96 -12.97
C ASP A 9 66.96 -7.35 -13.64
N LYS A 10 65.76 -7.63 -13.12
CA LYS A 10 64.52 -6.96 -13.61
C LYS A 10 64.38 -5.52 -13.12
N PHE A 11 65.04 -5.15 -12.03
CA PHE A 11 65.05 -3.78 -11.52
C PHE A 11 66.02 -2.88 -12.30
N PHE A 12 67.12 -3.45 -12.81
CA PHE A 12 68.17 -2.68 -13.49
C PHE A 12 67.87 -2.36 -14.97
N ASN A 13 66.89 -3.05 -15.57
CA ASN A 13 66.53 -2.92 -16.98
C ASN A 13 65.14 -2.30 -17.18
N MET A 14 64.74 -1.42 -16.26
CA MET A 14 63.47 -0.73 -16.29
C MET A 14 63.69 0.67 -16.85
N ASP A 15 63.03 0.97 -17.97
CA ASP A 15 63.16 2.26 -18.65
C ASP A 15 62.78 3.41 -17.71
N LYS A 16 63.39 4.58 -17.88
CA LYS A 16 63.16 5.74 -16.98
C LYS A 16 61.69 6.09 -16.85
N GLU A 17 60.91 5.87 -17.91
CA GLU A 17 59.45 6.05 -17.94
C GLU A 17 58.71 5.07 -17.02
N GLN A 18 59.12 3.80 -17.00
CA GLN A 18 58.51 2.76 -16.16
C GLN A 18 58.81 2.98 -14.67
N ILE A 19 60.02 3.48 -14.34
CA ILE A 19 60.38 3.87 -12.97
C ILE A 19 59.50 5.05 -12.50
N VAL A 20 59.29 6.05 -13.36
CA VAL A 20 58.43 7.22 -13.04
C VAL A 20 56.97 6.80 -12.85
N ILE A 21 56.45 5.90 -13.70
CA ILE A 21 55.08 5.38 -13.58
C ILE A 21 54.92 4.59 -12.27
N LEU A 22 55.85 3.67 -11.96
CA LEU A 22 55.78 2.88 -10.74
C LEU A 22 55.87 3.74 -9.49
N ALA A 23 56.78 4.73 -9.46
CA ALA A 23 56.89 5.68 -8.37
C ALA A 23 55.61 6.53 -8.21
N GLY A 24 55.01 6.97 -9.33
CA GLY A 24 53.76 7.72 -9.34
C GLY A 24 52.57 6.91 -8.79
N VAL A 25 52.40 5.66 -9.25
CA VAL A 25 51.32 4.77 -8.78
C VAL A 25 51.49 4.46 -7.29
N THR A 26 52.72 4.20 -6.84
CA THR A 26 53.00 3.90 -5.43
C THR A 26 52.72 5.11 -4.54
N LEU A 27 53.12 6.32 -4.97
CA LEU A 27 52.83 7.55 -4.24
C LEU A 27 51.33 7.82 -4.17
N CYS A 28 50.59 7.63 -5.27
CA CYS A 28 49.13 7.75 -5.28
C CYS A 28 48.46 6.75 -4.32
N ALA A 29 48.87 5.49 -4.34
CA ALA A 29 48.32 4.46 -3.45
C ALA A 29 48.56 4.78 -1.97
N LEU A 30 49.77 5.24 -1.62
CA LEU A 30 50.10 5.68 -0.26
C LEU A 30 49.32 6.93 0.15
N SER A 31 49.13 7.87 -0.77
CA SER A 31 48.35 9.10 -0.54
C SER A 31 46.87 8.79 -0.28
N ILE A 32 46.28 7.87 -1.05
CA ILE A 32 44.91 7.39 -0.87
C ILE A 32 44.79 6.65 0.47
N GLY A 33 45.74 5.77 0.78
CA GLY A 33 45.77 5.07 2.07
C GLY A 33 45.85 6.03 3.26
N ALA A 34 46.69 7.06 3.17
CA ALA A 34 46.82 8.10 4.18
C ALA A 34 45.53 8.95 4.30
N PHE A 35 44.84 9.24 3.20
CA PHE A 35 43.57 9.96 3.24
C PHE A 35 42.43 9.11 3.82
N ILE A 36 42.43 7.80 3.62
CA ILE A 36 41.42 6.90 4.21
C ILE A 36 41.62 6.76 5.73
N PHE A 37 42.87 6.63 6.20
CA PHE A 37 43.16 6.43 7.62
C PHE A 37 43.30 7.73 8.44
N TRP A 38 43.82 8.80 7.84
CA TRP A 38 44.10 10.09 8.51
C TRP A 38 43.40 11.29 7.86
N GLY A 39 42.60 11.07 6.82
CA GLY A 39 41.80 12.14 6.23
C GLY A 39 40.79 12.72 7.23
N PRO A 40 40.30 13.94 6.97
CA PRO A 40 39.31 14.56 7.83
C PRO A 40 38.09 13.66 7.94
N ASN A 41 37.80 13.17 9.15
CA ASN A 41 36.60 12.43 9.44
C ASN A 41 35.41 13.26 8.94
N PRO A 42 34.51 12.74 8.07
CA PRO A 42 33.39 13.52 7.56
C PRO A 42 32.65 14.07 8.77
N ARG A 43 32.56 15.40 8.85
CA ARG A 43 31.87 16.07 9.95
C ARG A 43 30.50 15.40 10.09
N PRO A 44 30.10 14.96 11.29
CA PRO A 44 28.80 14.32 11.46
C PRO A 44 27.76 15.26 10.86
N ARG A 45 26.97 14.76 9.89
CA ARG A 45 25.85 15.51 9.34
C ARG A 45 25.06 16.03 10.53
N ARG A 46 24.77 17.34 10.55
CA ARG A 46 23.93 17.94 11.60
C ARG A 46 22.60 17.18 11.58
N ARG A 47 22.42 16.28 12.55
CA ARG A 47 21.19 15.50 12.68
C ARG A 47 20.06 16.49 12.97
N GLY A 48 18.92 16.28 12.32
CA GLY A 48 17.74 17.10 12.55
C GLY A 48 17.22 16.95 13.97
N ALA A 49 16.30 17.82 14.38
CA ALA A 49 15.61 17.69 15.67
C ALA A 49 14.68 16.45 15.71
N ILE A 50 14.31 15.91 14.55
CA ILE A 50 13.40 14.78 14.36
C ILE A 50 14.09 13.72 13.48
N VAL A 51 13.74 12.46 13.71
CA VAL A 51 14.28 11.29 12.98
C VAL A 51 13.71 11.20 11.56
N GLY A 52 14.55 10.90 10.58
CA GLY A 52 14.13 10.64 9.20
C GLY A 52 13.68 9.19 8.97
N LEU A 53 13.06 8.92 7.82
CA LEU A 53 12.76 7.55 7.37
C LEU A 53 13.66 7.14 6.22
N GLN A 54 14.15 5.91 6.25
CA GLN A 54 14.95 5.34 5.18
C GLN A 54 14.06 5.06 3.97
N ASN A 55 14.50 5.44 2.77
CA ASN A 55 13.85 5.04 1.53
C ASN A 55 14.48 3.72 1.07
N LEU A 56 13.70 2.64 1.09
CA LEU A 56 14.10 1.28 0.74
C LEU A 56 13.97 0.98 -0.78
N GLY A 57 13.82 2.02 -1.59
CA GLY A 57 13.49 1.92 -3.02
C GLY A 57 11.99 1.99 -3.24
N PHE A 58 11.54 2.99 -4.00
CA PHE A 58 10.13 3.26 -4.30
C PHE A 58 9.17 3.38 -3.10
N THR A 59 9.67 3.52 -1.86
CA THR A 59 8.86 3.56 -0.61
C THR A 59 8.54 4.98 -0.14
N CYS A 60 8.67 5.98 -1.01
CA CYS A 60 8.39 7.38 -0.64
C CYS A 60 6.92 7.63 -0.27
N PHE A 61 5.99 6.87 -0.86
CA PHE A 61 4.56 6.92 -0.53
C PHE A 61 4.30 6.49 0.93
N LEU A 62 4.94 5.41 1.38
CA LEU A 62 4.93 4.94 2.76
C LEU A 62 5.53 5.98 3.70
N ASN A 63 6.73 6.47 3.37
CA ASN A 63 7.43 7.43 4.23
C ASN A 63 6.64 8.73 4.41
N THR A 64 6.01 9.23 3.34
CA THR A 64 5.16 10.43 3.40
C THR A 64 3.93 10.19 4.28
N LEU A 65 3.29 9.02 4.14
CA LEU A 65 2.13 8.68 4.95
C LEU A 65 2.49 8.56 6.44
N LEU A 66 3.57 7.86 6.79
CA LEU A 66 4.01 7.68 8.17
C LEU A 66 4.32 9.02 8.84
N GLN A 67 5.04 9.92 8.17
CA GLN A 67 5.33 11.26 8.71
C GLN A 67 4.05 12.08 8.92
N SER A 68 3.08 11.94 8.02
CA SER A 68 1.78 12.61 8.13
C SER A 68 0.98 12.08 9.34
N LEU A 69 0.90 10.76 9.50
CA LEU A 69 0.20 10.12 10.61
C LEU A 69 0.87 10.37 11.96
N ALA A 70 2.20 10.42 12.01
CA ALA A 70 2.95 10.77 13.23
C ALA A 70 2.63 12.18 13.73
N SER A 71 2.14 13.06 12.86
CA SER A 71 1.72 14.42 13.21
C SER A 71 0.27 14.48 13.71
N CYS A 72 -0.47 13.38 13.68
CA CYS A 72 -1.88 13.30 14.10
C CYS A 72 -2.01 12.79 15.54
N VAL A 73 -2.01 13.70 16.52
CA VAL A 73 -2.05 13.34 17.96
C VAL A 73 -3.21 12.44 18.36
N LEU A 74 -4.42 12.69 17.83
CA LEU A 74 -5.60 11.88 18.15
C LEU A 74 -5.51 10.46 17.57
N PHE A 75 -4.82 10.31 16.43
CA PHE A 75 -4.54 9.01 15.84
C PHE A 75 -3.49 8.25 16.66
N MET A 76 -2.45 8.93 17.13
CA MET A 76 -1.47 8.35 18.04
C MET A 76 -2.08 7.85 19.34
N ASP A 77 -2.93 8.66 19.98
CA ASP A 77 -3.63 8.28 21.22
C ASP A 77 -4.55 7.07 21.01
N TRP A 78 -5.28 7.05 19.90
CA TRP A 78 -6.10 5.90 19.54
C TRP A 78 -5.25 4.66 19.24
N LEU A 79 -4.15 4.81 18.51
CA LEU A 79 -3.25 3.72 18.14
C LEU A 79 -2.57 3.11 19.37
N GLU A 80 -2.16 3.92 20.36
CA GLU A 80 -1.65 3.45 21.65
C GLU A 80 -2.68 2.54 22.36
N SER A 81 -3.98 2.83 22.21
CA SER A 81 -5.07 2.04 22.78
C SER A 81 -5.33 0.73 22.03
N CYS A 82 -4.84 0.54 20.81
CA CYS A 82 -4.99 -0.70 20.04
C CYS A 82 -3.68 -1.38 19.64
N ARG A 83 -2.52 -0.83 20.03
CA ARG A 83 -1.18 -1.30 19.61
C ARG A 83 -0.92 -2.78 19.87
N ASP A 84 -1.50 -3.35 20.93
CA ASP A 84 -1.27 -4.74 21.35
C ASP A 84 -2.24 -5.73 20.66
N GLN A 85 -3.09 -5.25 19.73
CA GLN A 85 -4.11 -6.06 19.05
C GLN A 85 -3.59 -6.78 17.81
N GLY A 86 -2.44 -6.37 17.28
CA GLY A 86 -1.79 -7.05 16.16
C GLY A 86 -0.43 -6.49 15.80
N ARG A 87 0.24 -7.16 14.85
CA ARG A 87 1.63 -6.83 14.49
C ARG A 87 1.69 -5.48 13.79
N VAL A 88 0.74 -5.19 12.90
CA VAL A 88 0.69 -3.91 12.18
C VAL A 88 0.47 -2.76 13.17
N ALA A 89 -0.50 -2.88 14.08
CA ALA A 89 -0.75 -1.89 15.12
C ALA A 89 0.50 -1.64 15.99
N SER A 90 1.17 -2.71 16.44
CA SER A 90 2.35 -2.60 17.30
C SER A 90 3.54 -1.92 16.61
N THR A 91 3.85 -2.34 15.38
CA THR A 91 4.99 -1.80 14.61
C THR A 91 4.70 -0.37 14.16
N LEU A 92 3.49 -0.09 13.67
CA LEU A 92 3.08 1.26 13.29
C LEU A 92 3.19 2.20 14.50
N HIS A 93 2.66 1.80 15.65
CA HIS A 93 2.72 2.61 16.86
C HIS A 93 4.16 2.97 17.24
N TYR A 94 5.07 1.97 17.25
CA TYR A 94 6.48 2.20 17.52
C TYR A 94 7.10 3.22 16.54
N LEU A 95 6.91 3.00 15.24
CA LEU A 95 7.45 3.90 14.21
C LEU A 95 6.94 5.33 14.40
N LEU A 96 5.62 5.52 14.50
CA LEU A 96 5.05 6.86 14.62
C LEU A 96 5.46 7.55 15.93
N LYS A 97 5.63 6.80 17.02
CA LYS A 97 6.11 7.33 18.31
C LYS A 97 7.55 7.82 18.22
N VAL A 98 8.41 7.10 17.50
CA VAL A 98 9.79 7.53 17.23
C VAL A 98 9.79 8.77 16.34
N LEU A 99 8.98 8.80 15.28
CA LEU A 99 8.92 9.92 14.32
C LEU A 99 8.34 11.21 14.92
N SER A 100 7.43 11.11 15.88
CA SER A 100 6.84 12.26 16.57
C SER A 100 7.70 12.79 17.73
N SER A 101 8.76 12.07 18.11
CA SER A 101 9.62 12.42 19.24
C SER A 101 10.87 13.21 18.80
N GLU A 102 11.31 14.13 19.65
CA GLU A 102 12.61 14.79 19.46
C GLU A 102 13.76 13.78 19.57
N ARG A 103 14.74 13.88 18.66
CA ARG A 103 15.90 13.00 18.62
C ARG A 103 16.69 12.97 19.94
N SER A 104 16.73 14.09 20.66
CA SER A 104 17.43 14.23 21.95
C SER A 104 16.81 13.39 23.07
N LYS A 105 15.53 13.03 22.95
CA LYS A 105 14.76 12.25 23.94
C LYS A 105 14.78 10.76 23.64
N LEU A 106 15.28 10.35 22.47
CA LEU A 106 15.31 8.97 22.03
C LEU A 106 16.58 8.25 22.50
N PRO A 107 16.52 6.93 22.77
CA PRO A 107 17.70 6.13 23.05
C PRO A 107 18.73 6.20 21.92
N GLU A 108 20.02 6.11 22.27
CA GLU A 108 21.11 6.10 21.28
C GLU A 108 21.03 4.92 20.30
N SER A 109 20.37 3.83 20.70
CA SER A 109 20.13 2.64 19.87
C SER A 109 19.16 2.85 18.72
N VAL A 110 18.35 3.92 18.75
CA VAL A 110 17.40 4.21 17.67
C VAL A 110 18.20 4.70 16.46
N GLU A 111 18.03 4.04 15.33
CA GLU A 111 18.67 4.43 14.07
C GLU A 111 18.11 5.75 13.53
N ASP A 112 18.93 6.48 12.77
CA ASP A 112 18.53 7.71 12.06
C ASP A 112 19.29 7.77 10.72
N PRO A 113 18.63 7.51 9.58
CA PRO A 113 17.17 7.33 9.43
C PRO A 113 16.65 6.00 10.00
N LEU A 114 15.36 5.95 10.32
CA LEU A 114 14.64 4.78 10.80
C LEU A 114 14.22 3.86 9.64
N ASP A 115 14.41 2.56 9.80
CA ASP A 115 14.03 1.52 8.83
C ASP A 115 12.57 1.05 9.05
N PRO A 116 11.65 1.23 8.07
CA PRO A 116 10.27 0.79 8.18
C PRO A 116 10.04 -0.68 7.75
N THR A 117 11.08 -1.48 7.50
CA THR A 117 10.97 -2.85 6.96
C THR A 117 10.02 -3.75 7.76
N GLU A 118 10.04 -3.69 9.08
CA GLU A 118 9.15 -4.50 9.92
C GLU A 118 7.65 -4.22 9.67
N LEU A 119 7.30 -2.97 9.36
CA LEU A 119 5.92 -2.62 9.02
C LEU A 119 5.54 -3.17 7.66
N ILE A 120 6.45 -3.08 6.69
CA ILE A 120 6.28 -3.63 5.35
C ILE A 120 6.03 -5.14 5.43
N VAL A 121 6.83 -5.87 6.20
CA VAL A 121 6.66 -7.31 6.44
C VAL A 121 5.32 -7.60 7.09
N ALA A 122 4.93 -6.85 8.13
CA ALA A 122 3.65 -7.04 8.81
C ALA A 122 2.42 -6.81 7.89
N LEU A 123 2.51 -5.87 6.96
CA LEU A 123 1.45 -5.62 5.98
C LEU A 123 1.40 -6.70 4.88
N LEU A 124 2.56 -7.21 4.43
CA LEU A 124 2.63 -8.34 3.50
C LEU A 124 1.96 -9.61 4.07
N GLU A 125 2.14 -9.88 5.36
CA GLU A 125 1.48 -10.99 6.06
C GLU A 125 -0.06 -10.88 6.06
N HIS A 126 -0.59 -9.66 5.97
CA HIS A 126 -2.03 -9.40 5.84
C HIS A 126 -2.55 -9.51 4.39
N GLY A 127 -1.74 -10.05 3.49
CA GLY A 127 -2.12 -10.29 2.09
C GLY A 127 -1.93 -9.08 1.19
N TRP A 128 -1.24 -8.03 1.66
CA TRP A 128 -0.88 -6.93 0.78
C TRP A 128 0.22 -7.38 -0.19
N SER A 129 0.04 -7.15 -1.48
CA SER A 129 1.03 -7.43 -2.50
C SER A 129 1.58 -6.12 -3.06
N PHE A 130 2.91 -5.98 -3.07
CA PHE A 130 3.54 -4.91 -3.84
C PHE A 130 3.64 -5.33 -5.30
N ALA A 131 3.06 -4.53 -6.20
CA ALA A 131 3.64 -4.44 -7.53
C ALA A 131 4.99 -3.72 -7.39
N SER A 132 6.02 -4.21 -8.08
CA SER A 132 7.32 -3.53 -8.12
C SER A 132 7.13 -2.10 -8.65
N GLY A 133 7.45 -1.07 -7.84
CA GLY A 133 7.42 0.34 -8.28
C GLY A 133 6.75 1.30 -7.30
N GLU A 134 6.48 2.51 -7.79
CA GLU A 134 5.77 3.58 -7.05
C GLU A 134 4.30 3.22 -6.84
N GLN A 135 3.74 3.58 -5.67
CA GLN A 135 2.36 3.27 -5.28
C GLN A 135 1.61 4.53 -4.83
N ASP A 136 0.27 4.43 -4.76
CA ASP A 136 -0.58 5.51 -4.25
C ASP A 136 -0.58 5.52 -2.70
N ALA A 137 -0.23 6.66 -2.11
CA ALA A 137 -0.26 6.82 -0.65
C ALA A 137 -1.69 6.79 -0.08
N HIS A 138 -2.71 7.16 -0.87
CA HIS A 138 -4.11 7.12 -0.46
C HIS A 138 -4.64 5.69 -0.40
N GLU A 139 -4.23 4.84 -1.34
CA GLU A 139 -4.52 3.41 -1.29
C GLU A 139 -3.88 2.75 -0.07
N LEU A 140 -2.58 3.02 0.16
CA LEU A 140 -1.90 2.55 1.37
C LEU A 140 -2.59 3.05 2.65
N TYR A 141 -3.07 4.29 2.69
CA TYR A 141 -3.82 4.81 3.84
C TYR A 141 -5.05 3.94 4.13
N HIS A 142 -5.88 3.66 3.12
CA HIS A 142 -7.08 2.85 3.30
C HIS A 142 -6.78 1.40 3.66
N LEU A 143 -5.74 0.81 3.06
CA LEU A 143 -5.27 -0.49 3.46
C LEU A 143 -4.89 -0.49 4.94
N LEU A 144 -4.07 0.48 5.37
CA LEU A 144 -3.61 0.57 6.75
C LEU A 144 -4.78 0.72 7.71
N MET A 145 -5.75 1.61 7.42
CA MET A 145 -6.95 1.77 8.25
C MET A 145 -7.74 0.44 8.32
N THR A 146 -7.98 -0.21 7.19
CA THR A 146 -8.72 -1.48 7.13
C THR A 146 -8.01 -2.58 7.92
N THR A 147 -6.69 -2.73 7.77
CA THR A 147 -5.89 -3.71 8.52
C THR A 147 -5.93 -3.44 10.02
N LEU A 148 -5.85 -2.19 10.45
CA LEU A 148 -5.94 -1.83 11.86
C LEU A 148 -7.34 -2.12 12.43
N GLU A 149 -8.41 -1.86 11.67
CA GLU A 149 -9.76 -2.25 12.07
C GLU A 149 -9.90 -3.77 12.18
N GLU A 150 -9.34 -4.53 11.23
CA GLU A 150 -9.33 -6.00 11.28
C GLU A 150 -8.56 -6.55 12.48
N GLU A 151 -7.36 -6.04 12.77
CA GLU A 151 -6.59 -6.43 13.96
C GLU A 151 -7.37 -6.12 15.24
N ALA A 152 -8.06 -4.98 15.28
CA ALA A 152 -8.91 -4.59 16.40
C ALA A 152 -10.15 -5.48 16.56
N HIS A 153 -10.74 -5.95 15.46
CA HIS A 153 -11.90 -6.85 15.47
C HIS A 153 -11.53 -8.31 15.78
N LYS A 154 -10.38 -8.81 15.31
CA LYS A 154 -9.88 -10.16 15.66
C LYS A 154 -9.58 -10.31 17.16
N ALA A 155 -9.41 -9.19 17.87
CA ALA A 155 -9.30 -9.18 19.32
C ALA A 155 -10.65 -9.35 20.06
N ILE A 156 -11.78 -9.35 19.34
CA ILE A 156 -13.14 -9.51 19.87
C ILE A 156 -13.63 -10.92 19.51
N PRO A 157 -13.98 -11.79 20.47
CA PRO A 157 -14.57 -13.08 20.15
C PRO A 157 -15.94 -12.89 19.48
N VAL A 158 -16.12 -13.51 18.32
CA VAL A 158 -17.45 -13.77 17.77
C VAL A 158 -17.96 -15.03 18.47
N ASP A 159 -18.68 -14.87 19.57
CA ASP A 159 -19.48 -15.98 20.11
C ASP A 159 -20.56 -16.33 19.07
N GLY A 160 -20.56 -17.57 18.58
CA GLY A 160 -21.69 -18.17 17.86
C GLY A 160 -21.80 -17.87 16.36
N GLY A 161 -20.70 -17.97 15.61
CA GLY A 161 -20.79 -18.07 14.15
C GLY A 161 -21.48 -19.38 13.70
N LEU A 162 -22.35 -19.30 12.68
CA LEU A 162 -23.10 -20.44 12.09
C LEU A 162 -22.26 -21.66 11.69
N LEU A 163 -20.94 -21.51 11.60
CA LEU A 163 -19.99 -22.58 11.25
C LEU A 163 -19.76 -23.59 12.39
N ASP A 164 -20.00 -23.19 13.64
CA ASP A 164 -19.79 -24.01 14.84
C ASP A 164 -20.92 -25.03 15.07
N SER A 165 -22.01 -24.94 14.30
CA SER A 165 -23.12 -25.91 14.31
C SER A 165 -22.86 -27.14 13.43
N LEU A 166 -21.67 -27.23 12.81
CA LEU A 166 -21.24 -28.39 12.03
C LEU A 166 -20.20 -29.16 12.84
N GLU A 167 -20.65 -29.88 13.87
CA GLU A 167 -19.78 -30.85 14.56
C GLU A 167 -19.31 -31.94 13.57
N PRO A 168 -18.00 -32.21 13.46
CA PRO A 168 -17.51 -33.37 12.73
C PRO A 168 -17.84 -34.66 13.50
N GLN A 169 -18.52 -35.59 12.83
CA GLN A 169 -18.76 -36.94 13.36
C GLN A 169 -17.42 -37.65 13.63
N PRO A 170 -17.26 -38.37 14.76
CA PRO A 170 -16.01 -39.08 15.05
C PRO A 170 -15.79 -40.26 14.10
N GLU A 171 -14.66 -40.28 13.41
CA GLU A 171 -14.24 -41.35 12.51
C GLU A 171 -14.03 -42.69 13.25
N GLU A 172 -14.73 -43.73 12.81
CA GLU A 172 -14.49 -45.11 13.22
C GLU A 172 -13.12 -45.60 12.72
N LYS A 173 -12.34 -46.18 13.64
CA LYS A 173 -11.08 -46.90 13.33
C LYS A 173 -11.39 -48.17 12.54
N MET A 174 -10.90 -48.27 11.30
CA MET A 174 -10.76 -49.56 10.60
C MET A 174 -9.34 -50.11 10.72
N LEU A 175 -9.26 -51.39 11.11
CA LEU A 175 -8.10 -52.26 11.11
C LEU A 175 -7.73 -52.70 9.67
N PRO A 176 -6.49 -53.16 9.41
CA PRO A 176 -5.99 -53.38 8.06
C PRO A 176 -6.35 -54.77 7.52
N GLU A 177 -6.80 -54.84 6.26
CA GLU A 177 -6.86 -56.08 5.48
C GLU A 177 -5.80 -56.14 4.37
N SER A 178 -5.38 -57.38 4.11
CA SER A 178 -4.27 -57.84 3.28
C SER A 178 -4.57 -57.80 1.76
N PRO A 179 -3.57 -58.03 0.88
CA PRO A 179 -3.66 -57.72 -0.55
C PRO A 179 -4.20 -58.89 -1.39
N GLY A 180 -4.97 -58.56 -2.44
CA GLY A 180 -5.46 -59.55 -3.40
C GLY A 180 -6.04 -58.95 -4.68
N ASP A 181 -5.34 -59.24 -5.77
CA ASP A 181 -5.76 -59.52 -7.15
C ASP A 181 -6.30 -58.47 -8.14
N MET A 182 -5.76 -58.63 -9.36
CA MET A 182 -6.05 -57.97 -10.63
C MET A 182 -7.27 -58.57 -11.34
N SER A 183 -7.99 -57.73 -12.11
CA SER A 183 -8.60 -58.00 -13.44
C SER A 183 -9.49 -56.80 -13.81
N GLU A 184 -9.14 -56.02 -14.83
CA GLU A 184 -9.43 -56.14 -16.27
C GLU A 184 -10.77 -55.53 -16.75
N ASN A 185 -10.62 -54.72 -17.80
CA ASN A 185 -11.58 -54.32 -18.84
C ASN A 185 -12.68 -53.27 -18.53
N SER A 186 -13.10 -52.40 -19.45
CA SER A 186 -12.61 -51.83 -20.72
C SER A 186 -13.73 -50.90 -21.25
N HIS A 187 -13.39 -49.79 -21.91
CA HIS A 187 -14.13 -49.05 -22.98
C HIS A 187 -13.62 -47.58 -23.01
N VAL A 188 -12.88 -47.11 -24.02
CA VAL A 188 -13.29 -46.73 -25.41
C VAL A 188 -14.39 -45.64 -25.34
N GLN A 189 -14.27 -44.41 -25.85
CA GLN A 189 -13.71 -43.96 -27.12
C GLN A 189 -13.45 -42.43 -27.16
N SER A 190 -12.65 -42.07 -28.15
CA SER A 190 -12.10 -40.77 -28.52
C SER A 190 -13.04 -39.86 -29.32
N ASN A 191 -12.82 -38.54 -29.16
CA ASN A 191 -12.82 -37.42 -30.12
C ASN A 191 -13.92 -37.24 -31.19
N HIS A 192 -14.35 -35.97 -31.37
CA HIS A 192 -14.33 -35.20 -32.64
C HIS A 192 -15.04 -33.82 -32.43
N VAL A 193 -14.72 -32.66 -33.02
CA VAL A 193 -13.62 -32.18 -33.89
C VAL A 193 -13.81 -30.68 -34.24
N LEU A 194 -12.68 -29.99 -34.50
CA LEU A 194 -12.37 -28.86 -35.43
C LEU A 194 -13.26 -27.60 -35.48
N ASN A 195 -12.77 -26.39 -35.81
CA ASN A 195 -11.80 -26.04 -36.85
C ASN A 195 -11.38 -24.56 -36.75
N GLN A 196 -10.15 -24.21 -37.15
CA GLN A 196 -9.85 -23.25 -38.24
C GLN A 196 -8.33 -22.98 -38.38
N PRO A 197 -7.85 -22.53 -39.57
CA PRO A 197 -6.65 -23.08 -40.20
C PRO A 197 -5.42 -22.16 -40.21
N SER A 198 -4.28 -22.79 -40.47
CA SER A 198 -2.97 -22.21 -40.70
C SER A 198 -2.70 -21.90 -42.18
N GLY A 199 -1.81 -20.95 -42.44
CA GLY A 199 -1.13 -20.77 -43.72
C GLY A 199 0.20 -20.04 -43.53
N ASP A 200 1.29 -20.79 -43.69
CA ASP A 200 2.70 -20.39 -43.55
C ASP A 200 3.19 -19.41 -44.63
N SER A 201 4.24 -18.62 -44.33
CA SER A 201 5.57 -18.76 -45.00
C SER A 201 6.57 -17.69 -44.55
N MET A 202 7.84 -18.05 -44.70
CA MET A 202 9.04 -17.61 -44.00
C MET A 202 9.97 -16.85 -44.97
N GLU A 203 10.65 -15.78 -44.53
CA GLU A 203 11.92 -15.35 -45.14
C GLU A 203 12.76 -14.46 -44.19
N GLN A 204 14.09 -14.63 -44.24
CA GLN A 204 15.08 -14.14 -43.28
C GLN A 204 15.83 -12.87 -43.73
N THR A 205 16.43 -12.18 -42.74
CA THR A 205 17.75 -11.47 -42.72
C THR A 205 17.71 -9.93 -42.53
N PRO A 206 18.79 -9.26 -42.07
CA PRO A 206 18.88 -8.76 -40.69
C PRO A 206 19.11 -7.23 -40.63
N SER A 207 18.82 -6.57 -39.51
CA SER A 207 19.43 -5.25 -39.27
C SER A 207 19.68 -4.98 -37.79
N HIS A 208 20.93 -4.60 -37.54
CA HIS A 208 21.52 -4.18 -36.29
C HIS A 208 20.75 -3.01 -35.65
N SER A 209 20.47 -3.10 -34.35
CA SER A 209 20.57 -1.93 -33.47
C SER A 209 20.94 -2.34 -32.04
N SER A 210 22.09 -1.82 -31.63
CA SER A 210 22.68 -1.71 -30.30
C SER A 210 21.80 -2.05 -29.09
N GLU A 211 22.11 -3.18 -28.46
CA GLU A 211 21.73 -3.49 -27.08
C GLU A 211 22.49 -2.55 -26.13
N THR A 212 21.73 -1.75 -25.38
CA THR A 212 22.21 -1.12 -24.14
C THR A 212 21.80 -2.04 -22.99
N PRO A 213 22.69 -2.39 -22.04
CA PRO A 213 22.30 -3.26 -20.94
C PRO A 213 21.35 -2.48 -20.01
N CYS A 214 20.12 -2.97 -19.85
CA CYS A 214 19.24 -2.60 -18.74
C CYS A 214 20.00 -2.80 -17.41
N PRO A 215 19.97 -1.85 -16.47
CA PRO A 215 20.44 -2.13 -15.12
C PRO A 215 19.55 -3.22 -14.53
N SER A 216 20.19 -4.31 -14.13
CA SER A 216 19.66 -5.47 -13.42
C SER A 216 18.52 -5.13 -12.46
N GLU A 217 17.40 -5.84 -12.61
CA GLU A 217 16.31 -5.90 -11.64
C GLU A 217 16.86 -6.07 -10.22
N PHE A 218 16.65 -5.06 -9.38
CA PHE A 218 16.86 -5.18 -7.95
C PHE A 218 15.72 -6.02 -7.37
N ARG A 219 15.87 -7.34 -7.43
CA ARG A 219 15.01 -8.29 -6.73
C ARG A 219 15.36 -8.21 -5.24
N MET A 220 14.43 -7.72 -4.43
CA MET A 220 14.54 -7.80 -2.97
C MET A 220 14.45 -9.28 -2.58
N VAL A 221 15.59 -9.96 -2.47
CA VAL A 221 15.66 -11.36 -2.02
C VAL A 221 15.62 -11.35 -0.50
N ILE A 222 14.42 -11.40 0.07
CA ILE A 222 14.25 -11.72 1.48
C ILE A 222 14.43 -13.23 1.64
N LYS A 223 15.55 -13.64 2.27
CA LYS A 223 15.80 -15.04 2.62
C LYS A 223 15.08 -15.34 3.94
N TYR A 224 13.99 -16.10 3.87
CA TYR A 224 13.38 -16.75 5.02
C TYR A 224 14.00 -18.14 5.20
N GLU A 225 14.63 -18.38 6.36
CA GLU A 225 14.79 -19.73 6.92
C GLU A 225 13.95 -19.83 8.19
N ASP A 226 13.14 -20.89 8.25
CA ASP A 226 12.14 -21.22 9.26
C ASP A 226 12.65 -21.26 10.70
N VAL A 227 11.90 -20.63 11.62
CA VAL A 227 11.59 -21.22 12.94
C VAL A 227 10.15 -20.85 13.34
N PHE A 228 9.16 -21.52 12.74
CA PHE A 228 7.80 -21.57 13.30
C PHE A 228 7.79 -22.46 14.56
N THR A 229 8.06 -21.85 15.72
CA THR A 229 7.58 -22.43 16.99
C THR A 229 6.20 -21.84 17.26
N ARG A 230 5.17 -22.70 17.27
CA ARG A 230 3.79 -22.35 17.65
C ARG A 230 3.80 -21.82 19.09
N LYS A 231 3.92 -20.50 19.26
CA LYS A 231 3.62 -19.84 20.53
C LYS A 231 2.10 -19.90 20.76
N ALA A 232 1.72 -20.21 22.00
CA ALA A 232 0.33 -20.26 22.41
C ALA A 232 -0.40 -18.94 22.11
N MET A 233 -1.62 -19.03 21.58
CA MET A 233 -2.49 -17.88 21.30
C MET A 233 -2.76 -17.09 22.59
N PRO A 234 -2.69 -15.75 22.57
CA PRO A 234 -3.07 -14.93 23.71
C PRO A 234 -4.55 -15.16 24.03
N LYS A 235 -4.90 -15.17 25.33
CA LYS A 235 -6.30 -15.19 25.76
C LYS A 235 -6.94 -13.82 25.43
N TYR A 236 -8.01 -13.86 24.63
CA TYR A 236 -8.76 -12.69 24.17
C TYR A 236 -9.71 -12.16 25.26
N ASP A 237 -9.83 -10.84 25.38
CA ASP A 237 -10.71 -10.16 26.32
C ASP A 237 -12.00 -9.72 25.60
N CYS A 238 -13.10 -10.43 25.88
CA CYS A 238 -14.42 -10.20 25.29
C CYS A 238 -15.12 -8.91 25.71
N ASN A 239 -14.52 -8.13 26.63
CA ASN A 239 -15.15 -6.94 27.22
C ASN A 239 -14.59 -5.61 26.72
N ARG A 240 -13.74 -5.61 25.69
CA ARG A 240 -13.11 -4.39 25.18
C ARG A 240 -14.05 -3.68 24.21
N ASN A 241 -14.52 -2.49 24.59
CA ASN A 241 -15.34 -1.63 23.74
C ASN A 241 -14.53 -1.21 22.50
N TYR A 242 -14.95 -1.66 21.32
CA TYR A 242 -14.32 -1.28 20.05
C TYR A 242 -14.35 0.24 19.91
N GLN A 243 -13.18 0.86 19.93
CA GLN A 243 -13.04 2.28 19.66
C GLN A 243 -12.72 2.48 18.19
N ALA A 244 -13.68 3.05 17.45
CA ALA A 244 -13.46 3.40 16.05
C ALA A 244 -12.27 4.37 15.90
N SER A 245 -11.57 4.25 14.76
CA SER A 245 -10.51 5.17 14.35
C SER A 245 -10.99 6.63 14.47
N PRO A 246 -10.13 7.58 14.89
CA PRO A 246 -10.48 8.99 14.91
C PRO A 246 -10.77 9.56 13.53
N PHE A 247 -10.39 8.87 12.45
CA PHE A 247 -10.73 9.20 11.07
C PHE A 247 -12.14 8.75 10.63
N CYS A 248 -12.80 7.89 11.41
CA CYS A 248 -14.10 7.33 11.07
C CYS A 248 -15.23 8.38 11.20
N GLY A 249 -15.75 8.80 10.06
CA GLY A 249 -16.95 9.64 9.91
C GLY A 249 -18.13 8.90 9.27
N LEU A 250 -19.26 9.60 9.09
CA LEU A 250 -20.42 9.11 8.35
C LEU A 250 -20.85 10.11 7.28
N LEU A 251 -21.04 9.62 6.06
CA LEU A 251 -21.75 10.31 4.99
C LEU A 251 -23.23 9.91 5.01
N THR A 252 -24.09 10.85 4.64
CA THR A 252 -25.51 10.62 4.43
C THR A 252 -25.86 10.82 2.96
N SER A 253 -26.60 9.87 2.37
CA SER A 253 -26.99 9.91 0.96
C SER A 253 -28.48 9.61 0.78
N GLN A 254 -29.18 10.46 0.01
CA GLN A 254 -30.59 10.28 -0.31
C GLN A 254 -30.90 10.66 -1.76
N LEU A 255 -31.75 9.85 -2.39
CA LEU A 255 -32.33 10.12 -3.71
C LEU A 255 -33.75 10.66 -3.55
N GLN A 256 -34.10 11.68 -4.32
CA GLN A 256 -35.46 12.18 -4.47
C GLN A 256 -35.87 12.15 -5.95
N CYS A 257 -36.90 11.37 -6.28
CA CYS A 257 -37.42 11.27 -7.64
C CYS A 257 -38.00 12.60 -8.10
N VAL A 258 -37.58 13.08 -9.27
CA VAL A 258 -38.08 14.34 -9.86
C VAL A 258 -39.50 14.17 -10.40
N THR A 259 -39.89 12.96 -10.79
CA THR A 259 -41.21 12.68 -11.37
C THR A 259 -42.31 12.60 -10.32
N CYS A 260 -42.13 11.80 -9.26
CA CYS A 260 -43.17 11.53 -8.27
C CYS A 260 -42.88 12.11 -6.87
N GLY A 261 -41.70 12.71 -6.66
CA GLY A 261 -41.29 13.28 -5.37
C GLY A 261 -40.89 12.24 -4.31
N PHE A 262 -40.96 10.94 -4.60
CA PHE A 262 -40.57 9.88 -3.66
C PHE A 262 -39.12 10.03 -3.21
N LYS A 263 -38.87 9.89 -1.91
CA LYS A 263 -37.53 9.93 -1.31
C LYS A 263 -37.10 8.53 -0.89
N SER A 264 -35.90 8.13 -1.28
CA SER A 264 -35.31 6.87 -0.83
C SER A 264 -35.01 6.90 0.67
N VAL A 265 -34.81 5.71 1.25
CA VAL A 265 -34.22 5.58 2.58
C VAL A 265 -32.89 6.34 2.62
N LEU A 266 -32.67 7.06 3.72
CA LEU A 266 -31.42 7.75 3.98
C LEU A 266 -30.34 6.72 4.28
N LYS A 267 -29.32 6.64 3.42
CA LYS A 267 -28.18 5.73 3.57
C LYS A 267 -27.10 6.41 4.39
N TYR A 268 -26.45 5.64 5.27
CA TYR A 268 -25.32 6.06 6.08
C TYR A 268 -24.11 5.23 5.70
N ASP A 269 -23.08 5.88 5.16
CA ASP A 269 -21.86 5.22 4.70
C ASP A 269 -20.68 5.69 5.56
N LYS A 270 -19.90 4.76 6.10
CA LYS A 270 -18.67 5.08 6.83
C LYS A 270 -17.60 5.59 5.88
N PHE A 271 -16.79 6.53 6.35
CA PHE A 271 -15.61 6.99 5.61
C PHE A 271 -14.43 7.25 6.54
N ASP A 272 -13.22 7.02 6.05
CA ASP A 272 -11.96 7.42 6.72
C ASP A 272 -11.26 8.58 6.00
N SER A 273 -11.67 8.90 4.77
CA SER A 273 -11.22 10.06 4.02
C SER A 273 -12.30 10.54 3.06
N LEU A 274 -12.21 11.81 2.65
CA LEU A 274 -13.07 12.39 1.62
C LEU A 274 -12.26 12.62 0.35
N SER A 275 -12.61 11.88 -0.72
CA SER A 275 -12.00 12.01 -2.04
C SER A 275 -12.67 13.13 -2.84
N LEU A 276 -11.99 14.26 -2.93
CA LEU A 276 -12.47 15.48 -3.55
C LEU A 276 -11.98 15.59 -4.99
N HIS A 277 -12.92 15.76 -5.92
CA HIS A 277 -12.64 15.85 -7.35
C HIS A 277 -12.55 17.30 -7.79
N MET A 278 -11.51 17.62 -8.55
CA MET A 278 -11.42 18.91 -9.24
C MET A 278 -12.46 18.98 -10.35
N PRO A 279 -13.16 20.13 -10.51
CA PRO A 279 -14.05 20.35 -11.65
C PRO A 279 -13.33 20.12 -12.99
N GLU A 280 -14.13 19.79 -14.01
CA GLU A 280 -13.65 19.61 -15.40
C GLU A 280 -13.17 20.91 -16.03
N GLU A 281 -13.62 22.05 -15.51
CA GLU A 281 -13.16 23.36 -15.95
C GLU A 281 -11.63 23.46 -15.81
N GLU A 282 -10.93 23.91 -16.85
CA GLU A 282 -9.49 24.12 -16.76
C GLU A 282 -9.22 25.49 -16.12
N ARG A 283 -8.79 25.48 -14.86
CA ARG A 283 -8.46 26.69 -14.08
C ARG A 283 -7.08 26.52 -13.49
N LEU A 284 -6.35 27.62 -13.28
CA LEU A 284 -5.00 27.55 -12.70
C LEU A 284 -5.00 27.17 -11.21
N ARG A 285 -6.11 27.41 -10.52
CA ARG A 285 -6.26 27.22 -9.08
C ARG A 285 -7.69 26.89 -8.68
N TYR A 286 -7.79 26.15 -7.59
CA TYR A 286 -9.01 25.80 -6.87
C TYR A 286 -8.84 26.08 -5.39
N THR A 287 -9.93 26.19 -4.64
CA THR A 287 -9.90 26.19 -3.17
C THR A 287 -10.47 24.88 -2.61
N LEU A 288 -10.00 24.45 -1.45
CA LEU A 288 -10.54 23.28 -0.75
C LEU A 288 -12.05 23.43 -0.48
N THR A 289 -12.49 24.64 -0.17
CA THR A 289 -13.92 24.99 0.03
C THR A 289 -14.74 24.74 -1.23
N GLU A 290 -14.26 25.16 -2.40
CA GLU A 290 -14.93 24.88 -3.69
C GLU A 290 -15.02 23.37 -3.96
N LEU A 291 -13.95 22.62 -3.66
CA LEU A 291 -13.97 21.16 -3.85
C LEU A 291 -14.97 20.46 -2.93
N LEU A 292 -15.10 20.93 -1.68
CA LEU A 292 -16.09 20.44 -0.72
C LEU A 292 -17.53 20.82 -1.12
N GLU A 293 -17.74 22.05 -1.57
CA GLU A 293 -19.04 22.49 -2.08
C GLU A 293 -19.46 21.66 -3.29
N ASN A 294 -18.52 21.33 -4.19
CA ASN A 294 -18.77 20.43 -5.31
C ASN A 294 -19.06 18.99 -4.85
N PHE A 295 -18.38 18.50 -3.81
CA PHE A 295 -18.61 17.17 -3.24
C PHE A 295 -20.01 17.01 -2.64
N THR A 296 -20.52 18.01 -1.91
CA THR A 296 -21.87 17.99 -1.32
C THR A 296 -22.95 18.54 -2.25
N ARG A 297 -22.61 18.87 -3.50
CA ARG A 297 -23.56 19.45 -4.46
C ARG A 297 -24.59 18.40 -4.87
N THR A 298 -25.87 18.75 -4.81
CA THR A 298 -26.94 17.92 -5.34
C THR A 298 -26.75 17.69 -6.84
N GLU A 299 -26.75 16.44 -7.27
CA GLU A 299 -26.59 16.04 -8.67
C GLU A 299 -27.83 15.30 -9.19
N ALA A 300 -28.11 15.41 -10.49
CA ALA A 300 -29.20 14.67 -11.13
C ALA A 300 -28.68 13.32 -11.64
N VAL A 301 -29.30 12.23 -11.19
CA VAL A 301 -29.00 10.86 -11.60
C VAL A 301 -30.16 10.34 -12.45
N THR A 302 -29.88 10.01 -13.71
CA THR A 302 -30.88 9.45 -14.64
C THR A 302 -30.90 7.92 -14.55
N GLY A 303 -31.97 7.29 -15.06
CA GLY A 303 -32.04 5.83 -15.13
C GLY A 303 -32.32 5.12 -13.79
N VAL A 304 -32.78 5.85 -12.76
CA VAL A 304 -33.04 5.26 -11.43
C VAL A 304 -34.39 4.55 -11.43
N ALA A 305 -34.40 3.25 -11.15
CA ALA A 305 -35.63 2.52 -10.85
C ALA A 305 -36.24 3.04 -9.55
N CYS A 306 -37.30 3.84 -9.66
CA CYS A 306 -37.90 4.53 -8.52
C CYS A 306 -38.96 3.67 -7.82
N ASP A 307 -38.81 3.43 -6.51
CA ASP A 307 -39.79 2.65 -5.73
C ASP A 307 -41.18 3.29 -5.77
N GLY A 308 -41.27 4.62 -5.69
CA GLY A 308 -42.55 5.33 -5.76
C GLY A 308 -43.26 5.18 -7.11
N CYS A 309 -42.52 5.25 -8.23
CA CYS A 309 -43.10 5.06 -9.57
C CYS A 309 -43.44 3.59 -9.87
N ASN A 310 -42.83 2.64 -9.17
CA ASN A 310 -43.02 1.20 -9.40
C ASN A 310 -43.80 0.48 -8.27
N LYS A 311 -44.30 1.22 -7.26
CA LYS A 311 -44.89 0.64 -6.03
C LYS A 311 -45.99 -0.39 -6.28
N ASP A 312 -46.88 -0.10 -7.23
CA ASP A 312 -48.06 -0.92 -7.54
C ASP A 312 -48.00 -1.43 -8.98
N ARG A 313 -46.80 -1.59 -9.53
CA ARG A 313 -46.61 -1.99 -10.91
C ARG A 313 -46.53 -3.51 -11.04
N ASP A 314 -47.05 -4.00 -12.17
CA ASP A 314 -46.91 -5.39 -12.57
C ASP A 314 -45.43 -5.81 -12.62
N PRO A 315 -45.01 -6.86 -11.88
CA PRO A 315 -43.64 -7.39 -11.90
C PRO A 315 -43.16 -7.85 -13.28
N ASP A 316 -44.07 -8.24 -14.17
CA ASP A 316 -43.73 -8.72 -15.51
C ASP A 316 -43.41 -7.55 -16.48
N LEU A 317 -43.67 -6.31 -16.07
CA LEU A 317 -43.37 -5.12 -16.86
C LEU A 317 -41.99 -4.52 -16.51
N PRO A 318 -41.19 -4.06 -17.50
CA PRO A 318 -39.83 -3.54 -17.25
C PRO A 318 -39.85 -2.27 -16.40
N ALA A 319 -39.12 -2.21 -15.28
CA ALA A 319 -39.10 -1.11 -14.30
C ALA A 319 -39.05 0.31 -14.93
N VAL A 320 -39.86 1.23 -14.39
CA VAL A 320 -39.90 2.62 -14.82
C VAL A 320 -38.70 3.27 -14.19
N THR A 321 -37.83 3.80 -15.04
CA THR A 321 -36.70 4.59 -14.61
C THR A 321 -37.06 6.07 -14.66
N ALA A 322 -36.57 6.82 -13.68
CA ALA A 322 -36.79 8.25 -13.57
C ALA A 322 -35.49 8.96 -13.21
N THR A 323 -35.44 10.26 -13.46
CA THR A 323 -34.39 11.12 -12.94
C THR A 323 -34.64 11.37 -11.45
N SER A 324 -33.60 11.22 -10.63
CA SER A 324 -33.62 11.52 -9.20
C SER A 324 -32.54 12.54 -8.87
N LEU A 325 -32.81 13.43 -7.92
CA LEU A 325 -31.80 14.29 -7.32
C LEU A 325 -31.10 13.52 -6.20
N LYS A 326 -29.79 13.35 -6.31
CA LYS A 326 -28.94 12.72 -5.30
C LYS A 326 -28.29 13.82 -4.47
N SER A 327 -28.45 13.74 -3.16
CA SER A 327 -27.82 14.64 -2.19
C SER A 327 -26.91 13.83 -1.28
N VAL A 328 -25.69 14.33 -1.07
CA VAL A 328 -24.70 13.75 -0.15
C VAL A 328 -24.26 14.83 0.83
N SER A 329 -24.22 14.51 2.11
CA SER A 329 -23.73 15.39 3.18
C SER A 329 -22.95 14.61 4.24
N ILE A 330 -22.30 15.31 5.16
CA ILE A 330 -21.49 14.70 6.22
C ILE A 330 -22.34 14.52 7.48
N GLY A 331 -23.04 13.39 7.60
CA GLY A 331 -23.87 13.13 8.77
C GLY A 331 -23.11 13.09 10.11
N LYS A 332 -21.85 12.63 10.12
CA LYS A 332 -20.97 12.67 11.30
C LYS A 332 -19.55 13.03 10.90
N LEU A 333 -19.04 14.14 11.45
CA LEU A 333 -17.63 14.49 11.31
C LEU A 333 -16.72 13.58 12.15
N PRO A 334 -15.58 13.12 11.59
CA PRO A 334 -14.55 12.45 12.36
C PRO A 334 -13.77 13.44 13.23
N LYS A 335 -13.01 12.92 14.20
CA LYS A 335 -12.14 13.74 15.05
C LYS A 335 -10.89 14.22 14.31
N SER A 336 -10.39 13.38 13.41
CA SER A 336 -9.32 13.67 12.46
C SER A 336 -9.88 13.55 11.06
N LEU A 337 -9.71 14.55 10.20
CA LEU A 337 -10.27 14.54 8.85
C LEU A 337 -9.16 14.42 7.81
N CYS A 338 -9.27 13.42 6.93
CA CYS A 338 -8.37 13.23 5.80
C CYS A 338 -9.06 13.66 4.50
N PHE A 339 -8.49 14.64 3.80
CA PHE A 339 -8.92 15.02 2.45
C PHE A 339 -7.96 14.44 1.43
N HIS A 340 -8.49 13.66 0.50
CA HIS A 340 -7.77 13.21 -0.67
C HIS A 340 -8.17 14.07 -1.87
N VAL A 341 -7.24 14.83 -2.43
CA VAL A 341 -7.50 15.56 -3.68
C VAL A 341 -7.23 14.60 -4.84
N HIS A 342 -8.29 14.20 -5.54
CA HIS A 342 -8.21 13.26 -6.65
C HIS A 342 -7.56 13.93 -7.87
N ARG A 343 -6.24 13.75 -8.01
CA ARG A 343 -5.42 14.38 -9.06
C ARG A 343 -5.27 13.56 -10.32
N MET A 344 -5.60 12.28 -10.30
CA MET A 344 -5.54 11.44 -11.49
C MET A 344 -6.82 11.65 -12.30
N SER A 345 -6.68 11.88 -13.60
CA SER A 345 -7.80 12.08 -14.51
C SER A 345 -7.54 11.37 -15.83
N MET A 346 -8.59 11.11 -16.59
CA MET A 346 -8.49 10.52 -17.92
C MET A 346 -8.55 11.60 -18.99
N GLY A 347 -7.59 11.60 -19.93
CA GLY A 347 -7.60 12.47 -21.10
C GLY A 347 -8.65 12.01 -22.11
N LYS A 348 -8.93 12.86 -23.11
CA LYS A 348 -9.89 12.54 -24.19
C LYS A 348 -9.56 11.25 -24.97
N ASN A 349 -8.29 10.89 -24.99
CA ASN A 349 -7.79 9.70 -25.68
C ASN A 349 -7.76 8.44 -24.78
N GLY A 350 -8.18 8.54 -23.51
CA GLY A 350 -8.07 7.45 -22.56
C GLY A 350 -6.70 7.35 -21.86
N ASP A 351 -5.81 8.32 -22.08
CA ASP A 351 -4.51 8.36 -21.40
C ASP A 351 -4.66 8.97 -20.00
N PRO A 352 -4.15 8.30 -18.94
CA PRO A 352 -4.16 8.87 -17.60
C PRO A 352 -3.20 10.05 -17.51
N TYR A 353 -3.60 11.12 -16.83
CA TYR A 353 -2.75 12.27 -16.56
C TYR A 353 -2.98 12.82 -15.16
N LYS A 354 -1.96 13.51 -14.63
CA LYS A 354 -2.01 14.15 -13.31
C LYS A 354 -2.39 15.63 -13.44
N ARG A 355 -3.49 16.00 -12.80
CA ARG A 355 -3.94 17.38 -12.57
C ARG A 355 -2.94 18.12 -11.67
N ARG A 356 -2.33 19.18 -12.20
CA ARG A 356 -1.25 19.97 -11.57
C ARG A 356 -1.71 21.31 -11.01
N GLU A 357 -3.00 21.60 -11.11
CA GLU A 357 -3.64 22.80 -10.60
C GLU A 357 -3.37 22.95 -9.10
N TYR A 358 -3.14 24.19 -8.71
CA TYR A 358 -2.90 24.52 -7.32
C TYR A 358 -4.22 24.47 -6.54
N VAL A 359 -4.22 23.80 -5.39
CA VAL A 359 -5.39 23.76 -4.49
C VAL A 359 -5.02 24.54 -3.24
N LEU A 360 -5.66 25.71 -3.06
CA LEU A 360 -5.55 26.53 -1.85
C LEU A 360 -6.33 25.85 -0.72
N PHE A 361 -5.65 25.51 0.37
CA PHE A 361 -6.30 25.04 1.60
C PHE A 361 -5.94 25.98 2.75
N PRO A 362 -6.92 26.40 3.58
CA PRO A 362 -6.66 27.26 4.72
C PRO A 362 -6.03 26.45 5.86
N GLU A 363 -5.35 27.13 6.78
CA GLU A 363 -4.90 26.53 8.05
C GLU A 363 -6.08 26.13 8.94
N PHE A 364 -7.14 26.93 8.93
CA PHE A 364 -8.39 26.67 9.66
C PHE A 364 -9.56 26.52 8.69
N LEU A 365 -10.29 25.42 8.81
CA LEU A 365 -11.45 25.10 7.97
C LEU A 365 -12.69 24.90 8.83
N VAL A 366 -13.75 25.67 8.56
CA VAL A 366 -15.06 25.51 9.22
C VAL A 366 -15.94 24.56 8.41
N MET A 367 -16.42 23.49 9.05
CA MET A 367 -17.14 22.39 8.38
C MET A 367 -18.67 22.45 8.52
N ASP A 368 -19.21 23.38 9.30
CA ASP A 368 -20.65 23.49 9.63
C ASP A 368 -21.59 23.54 8.42
N ARG A 369 -21.09 23.99 7.26
CA ARG A 369 -21.87 24.11 6.01
C ARG A 369 -22.07 22.78 5.28
N TYR A 370 -21.34 21.73 5.67
CA TYR A 370 -21.30 20.44 4.96
C TYR A 370 -21.92 19.29 5.76
N THR A 371 -22.31 19.55 7.01
CA THR A 371 -22.85 18.56 7.95
C THR A 371 -24.36 18.57 8.02
#